data_AF-A0A3A4UIU3-F1
#
_entry.id   AF-A0A3A4UIU3-F1
#
_cell.length_a   1.000
_cell.length_b   1.000
_cell.length_c   1.000
_cell.angle_alpha   90.00
_cell.angle_beta   90.00
_cell.angle_gamma   90.00
#
_symmetry.space_group_name_H-M   'P 1'
#
loop_
_entity.id
_entity.type
_entity.pdbx_description
1 polymer ?
#
loop_
_entity_poly.entity_id
_entity_poly.type
_entity_poly.pdbx_seq_one_letter_code
_entity_poly.pdbx_strand_id
1 'polypeptide(L)'
;MPTPRLDFDTQILPLLRADRLPHIWCPGCGHGTVLSAITRALAGRISTGEIDPSGVVIVSGIGCAARAAGYLNFDGVHTTHGRAIAFATGIKLARP
;
A
#
# COMPACT_ATOMS: atom_id res chain seq x y z
N MET A 1 -21.57 0.50 8.80
CA MET A 1 -21.08 -0.90 8.81
C MET A 1 -19.86 -0.95 9.71
N PRO A 2 -19.90 -1.62 10.87
CA PRO A 2 -18.72 -1.75 11.71
C PRO A 2 -17.66 -2.56 10.95
N THR A 3 -16.47 -2.00 10.76
CA THR A 3 -15.36 -2.74 10.16
C THR A 3 -15.08 -3.98 11.00
N PRO A 4 -14.96 -5.18 10.41
CA PRO A 4 -14.54 -6.37 11.15
C PRO A 4 -13.24 -6.06 11.91
N ARG A 5 -13.11 -6.58 13.13
CA ARG A 5 -11.86 -6.44 13.89
C ARG A 5 -10.78 -7.18 13.11
N LEU A 6 -9.93 -6.42 12.43
CA LEU A 6 -8.80 -6.97 11.68
C LEU A 6 -7.74 -7.46 12.64
N ASP A 7 -7.35 -8.72 12.48
CA ASP A 7 -6.25 -9.33 13.23
C ASP A 7 -4.90 -8.86 12.66
N PHE A 8 -4.01 -8.40 13.54
CA PHE A 8 -2.75 -7.80 13.11
C PHE A 8 -1.83 -8.83 12.46
N ASP A 9 -1.67 -10.01 13.05
CA ASP A 9 -0.69 -11.00 12.62
C ASP A 9 -1.10 -11.71 11.34
N THR A 10 -2.40 -11.98 11.18
CA THR A 10 -2.92 -12.77 10.05
C THR A 10 -3.42 -11.91 8.90
N GLN A 11 -3.88 -10.67 9.15
CA GLN A 11 -4.51 -9.84 8.10
C GLN A 11 -3.74 -8.55 7.79
N ILE A 12 -2.91 -8.04 8.70
CA ILE A 12 -2.18 -6.77 8.49
C ILE A 12 -0.72 -7.02 8.16
N LEU A 13 -0.02 -7.79 8.99
CA LEU A 13 1.42 -8.04 8.86
C LEU A 13 1.81 -8.66 7.50
N PRO A 14 1.04 -9.60 6.90
CA PRO A 14 1.37 -10.15 5.59
C PRO A 14 1.32 -9.12 4.45
N LEU A 15 0.60 -8.02 4.64
CA LEU A 15 0.50 -6.92 3.67
C LEU A 15 1.65 -5.91 3.80
N LEU A 16 2.54 -6.10 4.76
CA LEU A 16 3.71 -5.26 5.00
C LEU A 16 5.00 -6.05 4.78
N ARG A 17 6.01 -5.39 4.21
CA ARG A 17 7.35 -5.94 4.07
C ARG A 17 8.10 -5.79 5.39
N ALA A 18 8.04 -6.83 6.22
CA ALA A 18 8.65 -6.85 7.54
C ALA A 18 10.17 -6.60 7.49
N ASP A 19 10.85 -7.04 6.42
CA ASP A 19 12.29 -6.82 6.17
C ASP A 19 12.66 -5.34 5.94
N ARG A 20 11.66 -4.48 5.67
CA ARG A 20 11.86 -3.05 5.43
C ARG A 20 11.33 -2.17 6.56
N LEU A 21 10.90 -2.77 7.66
CA LEU A 21 10.52 -2.05 8.88
C LEU A 21 11.71 -2.04 9.86
N PRO A 22 11.89 -0.96 10.65
CA PRO A 22 11.05 0.24 10.73
C PRO A 22 11.18 1.16 9.50
N HIS A 23 10.13 1.91 9.20
CA HIS A 23 10.13 2.84 8.08
C HIS A 23 11.06 4.03 8.33
N ILE A 24 11.54 4.66 7.25
CA ILE A 24 12.47 5.82 7.33
C ILE A 24 11.82 7.16 7.73
N TRP A 25 10.49 7.23 7.87
CA TRP A 25 9.82 8.50 8.16
C TRP A 25 10.14 9.02 9.55
N CYS A 26 10.33 10.34 9.66
CA CYS A 26 10.64 11.00 10.92
C CYS A 26 9.57 10.73 11.99
N PRO A 27 9.94 10.68 13.28
CA PRO A 27 8.97 10.68 14.37
C PRO A 27 8.00 11.85 14.24
N GLY A 28 6.69 11.59 14.38
CA GLY A 28 5.63 12.59 14.20
C GLY A 28 5.21 12.84 12.75
N CYS A 29 5.86 12.23 11.75
CA CYS A 29 5.43 12.31 10.36
C CYS A 29 4.15 11.51 10.12
N GLY A 30 3.13 12.12 9.51
CA GLY A 30 1.84 11.48 9.23
C GLY A 30 1.86 10.35 8.20
N HIS A 31 2.98 10.13 7.49
CA HIS A 31 3.07 9.07 6.48
C HIS A 31 2.90 7.66 7.07
N GLY A 32 3.37 7.42 8.30
CA GLY A 32 3.13 6.15 9.00
C GLY A 32 1.64 5.91 9.26
N THR A 33 0.90 6.95 9.65
CA THR A 33 -0.55 6.89 9.84
C THR A 33 -1.28 6.60 8.52
N VAL A 34 -0.87 7.26 7.43
CA VAL A 34 -1.44 7.01 6.10
C VAL A 34 -1.16 5.58 5.62
N LEU A 35 0.07 5.08 5.83
CA LEU A 35 0.42 3.69 5.52
C LEU A 35 -0.47 2.70 6.29
N SER A 36 -0.65 2.92 7.60
CA SER A 36 -1.52 2.10 8.43
C SER A 36 -2.98 2.13 7.94
N ALA A 37 -3.50 3.31 7.61
CA ALA A 37 -4.86 3.46 7.09
C ALA A 37 -5.05 2.71 5.76
N ILE A 38 -4.11 2.83 4.82
CA ILE A 38 -4.14 2.11 3.54
C ILE A 38 -4.09 0.60 3.77
N THR A 39 -3.19 0.13 4.65
CA THR A 39 -3.02 -1.30 4.95
C THR A 39 -4.31 -1.89 5.54
N ARG A 40 -4.94 -1.19 6.49
CA ARG A 40 -6.22 -1.63 7.08
C ARG A 40 -7.36 -1.63 6.07
N ALA A 41 -7.41 -0.65 5.17
CA ALA A 41 -8.42 -0.61 4.11
C ALA A 41 -8.26 -1.79 3.13
N LEU A 42 -7.02 -2.10 2.72
CA LEU A 42 -6.72 -3.25 1.87
C LEU A 42 -7.05 -4.57 2.58
N ALA A 43 -6.59 -4.75 3.82
CA ALA A 43 -6.88 -5.94 4.61
C ALA A 43 -8.39 -6.19 4.77
N GLY A 44 -9.17 -5.14 5.05
CA GLY A 44 -10.63 -5.23 5.10
C GLY A 44 -11.23 -5.77 3.80
N ARG A 45 -10.86 -5.18 2.67
CA ARG A 45 -11.42 -5.55 1.35
C ARG A 45 -10.92 -6.90 0.84
N ILE A 46 -9.71 -7.29 1.19
CA ILE A 46 -9.18 -8.63 0.92
C ILE A 46 -9.92 -9.66 1.78
N SER A 47 -10.17 -9.35 3.06
CA SER A 47 -10.88 -10.27 3.97
C SER A 47 -12.34 -10.51 3.56
N THR A 48 -12.98 -9.55 2.90
CA THR A 48 -14.35 -9.70 2.36
C THR A 48 -14.36 -10.32 0.96
N GLY A 49 -13.21 -10.57 0.34
CA GLY A 49 -13.10 -11.08 -1.03
C GLY A 49 -13.41 -10.06 -2.12
N GLU A 50 -13.52 -8.77 -1.78
CA GLU A 50 -13.76 -7.70 -2.76
C GLU A 50 -12.55 -7.40 -3.64
N ILE A 51 -11.34 -7.71 -3.15
CA ILE A 51 -10.09 -7.52 -3.87
C ILE A 51 -9.27 -8.81 -3.80
N ASP A 52 -8.81 -9.27 -4.96
CA ASP A 52 -7.73 -10.25 -5.06
C ASP A 52 -6.38 -9.54 -4.80
N PRO A 53 -5.61 -9.94 -3.78
CA PRO A 53 -4.30 -9.36 -3.48
C PRO A 53 -3.34 -9.37 -4.68
N SER A 54 -3.42 -10.38 -5.54
CA SER A 54 -2.54 -10.52 -6.71
C SER A 54 -2.81 -9.49 -7.81
N GLY A 55 -3.98 -8.84 -7.79
CA GLY A 55 -4.37 -7.78 -8.71
C GLY A 55 -4.07 -6.36 -8.20
N VAL A 56 -3.44 -6.22 -7.03
CA VAL A 56 -3.16 -4.90 -6.42
C VAL A 56 -1.77 -4.42 -6.82
N VAL A 57 -1.70 -3.21 -7.36
CA VAL A 57 -0.43 -2.55 -7.69
C VAL A 57 -0.34 -1.19 -6.98
N ILE A 58 0.76 -0.95 -6.26
CA ILE A 58 1.04 0.31 -5.58
C ILE A 58 1.96 1.17 -6.45
N VAL A 59 1.42 2.26 -6.99
CA VAL A 59 2.20 3.19 -7.83
C VAL A 59 2.54 4.44 -7.04
N SER A 60 3.81 4.81 -7.02
CA SER A 60 4.29 6.01 -6.32
C SER A 60 5.26 6.84 -7.17
N GLY A 61 5.41 8.12 -6.81
CA GLY A 61 6.34 9.05 -7.47
C GLY A 61 7.68 9.13 -6.75
N ILE A 62 8.23 10.34 -6.58
CA ILE A 62 9.44 10.60 -5.78
C ILE A 62 9.10 11.49 -4.59
N GLY A 63 9.63 11.14 -3.42
CA GLY A 63 9.47 11.87 -2.15
C GLY A 63 9.29 10.94 -0.95
N CYS A 64 9.26 11.49 0.26
CA CYS A 64 9.06 10.70 1.50
C CYS A 64 7.79 9.85 1.43
N ALA A 65 6.66 10.45 1.03
CA ALA A 65 5.38 9.75 0.86
C ALA A 65 5.48 8.56 -0.11
N ALA A 66 6.29 8.70 -1.17
CA ALA A 66 6.37 7.70 -2.21
C ALA A 66 7.08 6.41 -1.79
N ARG A 67 7.78 6.42 -0.66
CA ARG A 67 8.37 5.22 -0.05
C ARG A 67 7.33 4.21 0.42
N ALA A 68 6.05 4.59 0.53
CA ALA A 68 4.96 3.68 0.86
C ALA A 68 4.90 2.43 -0.05
N ALA A 69 5.20 2.58 -1.35
CA ALA A 69 5.28 1.45 -2.29
C ALA A 69 6.36 0.42 -1.92
N GLY A 70 7.38 0.87 -1.19
CA GLY A 70 8.44 0.01 -0.67
C GLY A 70 8.00 -0.82 0.54
N TYR A 71 7.06 -0.34 1.36
CA TYR A 71 6.66 -1.02 2.60
C TYR A 71 5.44 -1.92 2.44
N LEU A 72 4.55 -1.64 1.49
CA LEU A 72 3.40 -2.50 1.19
C LEU A 72 3.84 -3.73 0.39
N ASN A 73 3.44 -4.92 0.82
CA ASN A 73 3.79 -6.20 0.22
C ASN A 73 2.91 -6.55 -1.00
N PHE A 74 2.97 -5.70 -2.02
CA PHE A 74 2.29 -5.88 -3.31
C PHE A 74 3.23 -5.50 -4.45
N ASP A 75 2.82 -5.78 -5.69
CA ASP A 75 3.53 -5.25 -6.85
C ASP A 75 3.59 -3.71 -6.76
N GLY A 76 4.80 -3.17 -6.89
CA GLY A 76 5.07 -1.77 -6.59
C GLY A 76 5.88 -1.12 -7.69
N VAL A 77 5.43 0.05 -8.15
CA VAL A 77 6.15 0.84 -9.16
C VAL A 77 6.52 2.19 -8.58
N HIS A 78 7.82 2.38 -8.30
CA HIS A 78 8.38 3.66 -7.87
C HIS A 78 8.86 4.45 -9.10
N THR A 79 8.08 5.44 -9.49
CA THR A 79 8.21 6.14 -10.77
C THR A 79 8.96 7.47 -10.63
N THR A 80 9.17 8.17 -11.74
CA THR A 80 9.76 9.51 -11.75
C THR A 80 8.88 10.56 -11.08
N HIS A 81 9.49 11.63 -10.59
CA HIS A 81 8.80 12.70 -9.89
C HIS A 81 7.62 13.26 -10.71
N GLY A 82 6.44 13.36 -10.08
CA GLY A 82 5.22 13.86 -10.72
C GLY A 82 4.57 12.96 -11.78
N ARG A 83 5.06 11.72 -12.00
CA ARG A 83 4.54 10.83 -13.08
C ARG A 83 3.82 9.57 -12.61
N ALA A 84 3.58 9.42 -11.31
CA ALA A 84 2.89 8.25 -10.75
C ALA A 84 1.54 7.96 -11.44
N ILE A 85 0.72 8.99 -11.69
CA ILE A 85 -0.59 8.82 -12.33
C ILE A 85 -0.44 8.34 -13.78
N ALA A 86 0.52 8.86 -14.55
CA ALA A 86 0.72 8.43 -15.93
C ALA A 86 1.04 6.92 -16.02
N PHE A 87 1.89 6.42 -15.12
CA PHE A 87 2.18 4.99 -15.02
C PHE A 87 0.96 4.19 -14.52
N ALA A 88 0.27 4.68 -13.49
CA ALA A 88 -0.92 4.01 -12.96
C ALA A 88 -2.02 3.87 -14.00
N THR A 89 -2.26 4.90 -14.82
CA THR A 89 -3.19 4.86 -15.95
C THR A 89 -2.76 3.82 -16.97
N GLY A 90 -1.47 3.78 -17.35
CA GLY A 90 -0.95 2.76 -18.27
C GLY A 90 -1.15 1.33 -17.75
N ILE A 91 -0.84 1.09 -16.47
CA ILE A 91 -1.04 -0.22 -15.82
C ILE A 91 -2.52 -0.61 -15.84
N LYS A 92 -3.41 0.32 -15.45
CA LYS A 92 -4.85 0.06 -15.41
C LYS A 92 -5.45 -0.17 -16.79
N LEU A 93 -4.95 0.49 -17.83
CA LEU A 93 -5.40 0.26 -19.21
C LEU A 93 -4.89 -1.06 -19.78
N ALA A 94 -3.67 -1.48 -19.42
CA ALA A 94 -3.09 -2.74 -19.88
C ALA A 94 -3.76 -3.97 -19.24
N ARG A 95 -4.14 -3.89 -17.96
CA ARG A 95 -4.83 -4.95 -17.21
C ARG A 95 -5.96 -4.32 -16.37
N PRO A 96 -7.14 -4.10 -16.96
CA PRO A 96 -8.26 -3.41 -16.32
C PRO A 96 -8.92 -4.21 -15.21
#